data_AF-A0A7J2X1F5-F1
#
_entry.id   AF-A0A7J2X1F5-F1
#
_cell.length_a   1.000
_cell.length_b   1.000
_cell.length_c   1.000
_cell.angle_alpha   90.00
_cell.angle_beta   90.00
_cell.angle_gamma   90.00
#
_symmetry.space_group_name_H-M   'P 1'
#
loop_
_entity.id
_entity.type
_entity.pdbx_description
1 polymer ?
#
loop_
_entity_poly.entity_id
_entity_poly.type
_entity_poly.pdbx_seq_one_letter_code
_entity_poly.pdbx_strand_id
1 'polypeptide(L)' 'MERIEINVRRLMGKPVIKGTRIPVSLIIELVANGLKPSEIIREYPELTLEDIKAALLYASRLVEREVLLALE' A
#
# COMPACT_ATOMS: atom_id res chain seq x y z
N MET A 1 -6.80 -8.03 5.58
CA MET A 1 -5.61 -8.49 4.84
C MET A 1 -5.96 -9.14 3.49
N GLU A 2 -7.23 -9.23 3.10
CA GLU A 2 -7.63 -9.86 1.82
C GLU A 2 -7.39 -9.01 0.56
N ARG A 3 -7.04 -7.73 0.71
CA ARG A 3 -6.90 -6.76 -0.39
C ARG A 3 -5.47 -6.51 -0.85
N ILE A 4 -4.46 -7.01 -0.13
CA ILE A 4 -3.05 -6.86 -0.51
C ILE A 4 -2.53 -8.22 -0.95
N GLU A 5 -1.96 -8.31 -2.15
CA GLU A 5 -1.27 -9.51 -2.63
C GLU A 5 0.24 -9.27 -2.67
N ILE A 6 1.00 -10.30 -2.28
CA ILE A 6 2.45 -10.35 -2.42
C ILE A 6 2.76 -11.60 -3.22
N ASN A 7 3.40 -11.42 -4.37
CA ASN A 7 3.79 -12.54 -5.22
C ASN A 7 5.19 -12.30 -5.75
N VAL A 8 6.17 -13.08 -5.30
CA VAL A 8 7.58 -12.95 -5.74
C VAL A 8 7.78 -13.05 -7.25
N ARG A 9 6.86 -13.70 -7.98
CA ARG A 9 6.90 -13.79 -9.44
C ARG A 9 6.28 -12.57 -10.14
N ARG A 10 5.67 -11.64 -9.40
CA ARG A 10 5.04 -10.42 -9.94
C ARG A 10 5.64 -9.21 -9.22
N LEU A 11 6.12 -8.23 -9.98
CA LEU A 11 6.63 -6.96 -9.41
C LEU A 11 7.74 -7.18 -8.36
N MET A 12 8.55 -8.24 -8.52
CA MET A 12 9.62 -8.65 -7.60
C MET A 12 9.16 -8.82 -6.14
N GLY A 13 7.92 -9.24 -5.91
CA GLY A 13 7.40 -9.44 -4.55
C GLY A 13 7.02 -8.15 -3.83
N LYS A 14 6.94 -7.00 -4.52
CA LYS A 14 6.37 -5.80 -3.92
C LYS A 14 4.89 -6.03 -3.57
N PRO A 15 4.41 -5.58 -2.40
CA PRO A 15 2.99 -5.64 -2.06
C PRO A 15 2.17 -4.75 -3.00
N VAL A 16 1.11 -5.30 -3.58
CA VAL A 16 0.20 -4.60 -4.49
C VAL A 16 -1.25 -4.78 -4.07
N ILE A 17 -2.14 -3.90 -4.53
CA ILE A 17 -3.59 -4.10 -4.38
C ILE A 17 -4.01 -5.31 -5.22
N LYS A 18 -4.73 -6.24 -4.60
CA LYS A 18 -5.14 -7.51 -5.19
C LYS A 18 -5.92 -7.28 -6.49
N GLY A 19 -5.56 -8.01 -7.53
CA GLY A 19 -6.19 -7.87 -8.86
C GLY A 19 -5.69 -6.67 -9.67
N THR A 20 -4.75 -5.88 -9.15
CA THR A 20 -4.14 -4.74 -9.85
C THR A 20 -2.62 -4.91 -9.98
N ARG A 21 -1.95 -3.92 -10.58
CA ARG A 21 -0.49 -3.75 -10.51
C ARG A 21 -0.07 -2.52 -9.69
N ILE A 22 -1.00 -1.97 -8.90
CA ILE A 22 -0.78 -0.75 -8.11
C ILE A 22 -0.05 -1.13 -6.81
N PRO A 23 1.19 -0.68 -6.60
CA PRO A 23 1.93 -1.00 -5.40
C PRO A 23 1.41 -0.21 -4.20
N VAL A 24 1.47 -0.82 -3.02
CA VAL A 24 1.13 -0.16 -1.75
C VAL A 24 1.94 1.12 -1.56
N SER A 25 3.21 1.14 -1.98
CA SER A 25 4.08 2.31 -1.89
C SER A 25 3.55 3.52 -2.67
N LEU A 26 2.93 3.32 -3.83
CA LEU A 26 2.36 4.41 -4.62
C LEU A 26 1.19 5.07 -3.87
N ILE A 27 0.32 4.27 -3.25
CA ILE A 27 -0.80 4.82 -2.47
C ILE A 27 -0.28 5.66 -1.29
N ILE A 28 0.76 5.19 -0.60
CA ILE A 28 1.40 5.94 0.49
C ILE A 28 1.97 7.27 -0.04
N GLU A 29 2.67 7.25 -1.18
CA GLU A 29 3.25 8.43 -1.81
C GLU A 29 2.19 9.45 -2.21
N LEU A 30 1.08 9.03 -2.83
CA LEU A 30 -0.01 9.92 -3.23
C LEU A 30 -0.67 10.57 -2.00
N VAL A 31 -0.92 9.79 -0.94
CA VAL A 31 -1.46 10.32 0.31
C VAL A 31 -0.47 11.29 0.97
N ALA A 32 0.83 10.98 0.98
CA ALA A 32 1.88 11.85 1.51
C ALA A 32 2.00 13.18 0.74
N ASN A 33 1.72 13.16 -0.57
CA ASN A 33 1.62 14.35 -1.41
C ASN A 33 0.29 15.13 -1.25
N GLY A 34 -0.57 14.71 -0.33
CA GLY A 34 -1.80 15.44 0.04
C GLY A 34 -3.03 15.11 -0.79
N LEU A 35 -2.98 14.09 -1.66
CA LEU A 35 -4.16 13.68 -2.41
C LEU A 35 -5.20 13.05 -1.48
N LYS A 36 -6.45 13.47 -1.63
CA LYS A 36 -7.60 12.85 -0.96
C LYS A 36 -7.90 11.49 -1.60
N PRO A 37 -8.47 10.53 -0.85
CA PRO A 37 -8.85 9.23 -1.41
C PRO A 37 -9.73 9.30 -2.66
N SER A 38 -10.63 10.30 -2.74
CA SER A 38 -11.48 10.52 -3.92
C SER A 38 -10.68 10.92 -5.18
N GLU A 39 -9.59 11.66 -5.01
CA GLU A 39 -8.72 12.09 -6.11
C GLU A 39 -7.87 10.92 -6.59
N ILE A 40 -7.36 10.11 -5.66
CA ILE A 40 -6.64 8.86 -5.98
C ILE A 40 -7.54 7.89 -6.75
N ILE A 41 -8.79 7.69 -6.32
CA ILE A 41 -9.75 6.82 -7.03
C ILE A 41 -10.10 7.38 -8.41
N ARG A 42 -10.12 8.70 -8.58
CA ARG A 42 -10.35 9.31 -9.90
C ARG A 42 -9.18 9.04 -10.86
N GLU A 43 -7.95 9.04 -10.37
CA GLU A 43 -6.75 8.72 -11.16
C GLU A 43 -6.57 7.23 -11.41
N TYR A 44 -7.02 6.39 -10.46
CA TYR A 44 -6.95 4.94 -10.52
C TYR A 44 -8.35 4.34 -10.25
N PRO A 45 -9.24 4.31 -11.25
CA PRO A 45 -10.63 3.88 -11.09
C PRO A 45 -10.82 2.42 -10.66
N GLU A 46 -9.79 1.58 -10.80
CA GLU A 46 -9.77 0.22 -10.26
C GLU A 46 -9.64 0.15 -8.74
N LEU A 47 -9.30 1.27 -8.07
CA LEU A 47 -9.19 1.32 -6.63
C LEU A 47 -10.52 1.66 -5.97
N THR A 48 -10.74 1.07 -4.79
CA THR A 48 -11.80 1.46 -3.87
C THR A 48 -11.23 2.15 -2.63
N LEU A 49 -12.08 2.81 -1.85
CA LEU A 49 -11.68 3.43 -0.59
C LEU A 49 -11.08 2.40 0.38
N GLU A 50 -11.60 1.19 0.36
CA GLU A 50 -11.14 0.06 1.16
C GLU A 50 -9.74 -0.41 0.75
N ASP A 51 -9.38 -0.30 -0.53
CA ASP A 51 -8.01 -0.62 -1.00
C ASP A 51 -7.01 0.40 -0.48
N ILE A 52 -7.37 1.69 -0.53
CA ILE A 52 -6.53 2.77 0.02
C ILE A 52 -6.32 2.55 1.53
N LYS A 53 -7.40 2.31 2.27
CA LYS A 53 -7.31 1.99 3.71
C LYS A 53 -6.48 0.75 3.99
N ALA A 54 -6.62 -0.29 3.17
CA ALA A 54 -5.84 -1.53 3.31
C ALA A 54 -4.35 -1.30 3.07
N ALA A 55 -3.98 -0.45 2.10
CA ALA A 55 -2.60 -0.08 1.83
C ALA A 55 -1.96 0.65 3.02
N LEU A 56 -2.65 1.64 3.58
CA LEU A 56 -2.18 2.40 4.75
C LEU A 56 -2.06 1.50 5.99
N LEU A 57 -3.04 0.62 6.23
CA LEU A 57 -2.99 -0.32 7.36
C LEU A 57 -1.87 -1.35 7.19
N TYR A 58 -1.62 -1.82 5.96
CA TYR A 58 -0.49 -2.70 5.67
C TYR A 58 0.84 -2.02 6.04
N ALA A 59 1.02 -0.76 5.62
CA ALA A 59 2.21 0.02 5.94
C ALA A 59 2.37 0.22 7.46
N SER A 60 1.31 0.62 8.15
CA SER A 60 1.31 0.79 9.60
C SER A 60 1.73 -0.48 10.34
N ARG A 61 1.21 -1.64 9.95
CA ARG A 61 1.58 -2.95 10.53
C ARG A 61 3.01 -3.37 10.20
N LEU A 62 3.53 -2.96 9.04
CA LEU A 62 4.91 -3.24 8.66
C LEU A 62 5.87 -2.48 9.58
N VAL A 63 5.60 -1.19 9.80
CA VAL A 63 6.39 -0.33 10.69
C VAL A 63 6.25 -0.78 12.15
N GLU A 64 5.05 -1.18 12.60
CA GLU A 64 4.84 -1.72 13.96
C GLU A 64 5.72 -2.94 14.27
N ARG A 65 6.02 -3.76 13.26
CA ARG A 65 6.87 -4.96 13.39
C ARG A 65 8.36 -4.66 13.31
N GLU A 66 8.73 -3.48 12.87
CA GLU A 66 10.13 -3.09 12.74
C GLU A 66 10.70 -2.83 14.12
N VAL A 67 11.65 -3.67 14.55
CA VAL A 67 12.38 -3.50 15.80
C VAL A 67 13.76 -2.96 15.48
N LEU A 68 13.98 -1.69 15.80
CA LEU A 68 15.31 -1.08 15.75
C LEU A 68 16.06 -1.45 17.02
N LEU A 69 16.89 -2.49 16.95
CA LEU A 69 17.90 -2.75 17.98
C LEU A 69 19.06 -1.79 17.73
N ALA A 70 19.16 -0.75 18.53
CA ALA A 70 20.38 0.04 18.62
C ALA A 70 21.47 -0.89 19.16
N LEU A 71 22.46 -1.22 18.31
CA LEU A 71 23.69 -1.85 18.77
C LEU A 71 24.56 -0.73 19.34
N GLU A 72 24.69 -0.70 20.66
CA GLU A 72 25.76 0.04 21.35
C GLU A 72 27.12 -0.60 21.07
#